data_AF-A0AAJ3NG39-F1
#
_entry.id   AF-A0AAJ3NG39-F1
#
_cell.length_a   1.000
_cell.length_b   1.000
_cell.length_c   1.000
_cell.angle_alpha   90.00
_cell.angle_beta   90.00
_cell.angle_gamma   90.00
#
_symmetry.space_group_name_H-M   'P 1'
#
loop_
_entity.id
_entity.type
_entity.pdbx_description
1 polymer ?
#
loop_
_entity_poly.entity_id
_entity_poly.type
_entity_poly.pdbx_seq_one_letter_code
_entity_poly.pdbx_strand_id
1 'polypeptide(L)'
;MVKKNIILFFGFLVTVLLSLSIHIVMLQVIGVQYPDNSGIPLIPRLLNKWLSVLALFVFYYLAKEKLSKKSIAIQTIIVFCLYTMVKEVLIRANLMEGVVTTSWIFPFIKAVPQLLGYLILAFALVVSNFFISKKWQLLGISILITCLLQFVLEPQLNSIFNPIISSYSYLAHDPIYELPYDWHVLVPAYLTFAEPVIAAFVIVYYIWEKLDGKAWQKIILIGILICLIKGMLLPVFLFTPYLKLNFIAAIASEIQFTLEFLAVGILTSIFWAWSRKK
;
A
#
# COMPACT_ATOMS: atom_id res chain seq x y z
N MET A 1 12.17 -8.13 -27.55
CA MET A 1 10.87 -7.86 -26.89
C MET A 1 10.34 -9.08 -26.11
N VAL A 2 10.28 -10.27 -26.74
CA VAL A 2 9.79 -11.52 -26.10
C VAL A 2 10.54 -11.90 -24.81
N LYS A 3 11.89 -11.89 -24.83
CA LYS A 3 12.70 -12.25 -23.63
C LYS A 3 12.46 -11.33 -22.43
N LYS A 4 12.27 -10.02 -22.65
CA LYS A 4 11.98 -9.04 -21.60
C LYS A 4 10.64 -9.33 -20.92
N ASN A 5 9.60 -9.58 -21.73
CA ASN A 5 8.26 -9.85 -21.22
C ASN A 5 8.21 -11.15 -20.42
N ILE A 6 8.96 -12.19 -20.85
CA ILE A 6 9.09 -13.45 -20.11
C ILE A 6 9.73 -13.21 -18.73
N ILE A 7 10.81 -12.44 -18.67
CA ILE A 7 11.49 -12.13 -17.39
C ILE A 7 10.57 -11.37 -16.44
N LEU A 8 9.82 -10.40 -16.95
CA LEU A 8 8.91 -9.61 -16.13
C LEU A 8 7.72 -10.45 -15.64
N PHE A 9 7.15 -11.31 -16.49
CA PHE A 9 6.08 -12.21 -16.09
C PHE A 9 6.53 -13.24 -15.06
N PHE A 10 7.70 -13.86 -15.29
CA PHE A 10 8.31 -14.74 -14.30
C PHE A 10 8.59 -14.00 -12.98
N GLY A 11 9.13 -12.79 -13.07
CA GLY A 11 9.37 -11.94 -11.92
C GLY A 11 8.11 -11.57 -11.15
N PHE A 12 7.01 -11.32 -11.86
CA PHE A 12 5.70 -11.11 -11.25
C PHE A 12 5.26 -12.32 -10.43
N LEU A 13 5.32 -13.53 -11.00
CA LEU A 13 4.94 -14.75 -10.30
C LEU A 13 5.82 -15.00 -9.06
N VAL A 14 7.15 -14.85 -9.20
CA VAL A 14 8.08 -15.04 -8.09
C VAL A 14 7.85 -14.01 -6.98
N THR A 15 7.62 -12.74 -7.32
CA THR A 15 7.34 -11.70 -6.32
C THR A 15 6.03 -11.98 -5.58
N VAL A 16 4.96 -12.39 -6.28
CA VAL A 16 3.69 -12.75 -5.63
C VAL A 16 3.89 -13.87 -4.62
N LEU A 17 4.54 -14.96 -5.05
CA LEU A 17 4.72 -16.15 -4.22
C LEU A 17 5.63 -15.86 -3.02
N LEU A 18 6.82 -15.31 -3.26
CA LEU A 18 7.81 -15.13 -2.20
C LEU A 18 7.42 -14.04 -1.20
N SER A 19 6.89 -12.90 -1.66
CA SER A 19 6.57 -11.80 -0.75
C SER A 19 5.43 -12.15 0.19
N LEU A 20 4.31 -12.70 -0.32
CA LEU A 20 3.19 -13.10 0.54
C LEU A 20 3.55 -14.29 1.44
N SER A 21 4.42 -15.19 0.98
CA SER A 21 4.92 -16.30 1.82
C SER A 21 5.58 -15.81 3.10
N ILE A 22 6.23 -14.64 3.10
CA ILE A 22 6.84 -14.07 4.32
C ILE A 22 5.77 -13.87 5.39
N HIS A 23 4.68 -13.18 5.06
CA HIS A 23 3.58 -12.94 5.99
C HIS A 23 2.89 -14.24 6.41
N ILE A 24 2.58 -15.14 5.46
CA ILE A 24 1.91 -16.41 5.77
C ILE A 24 2.77 -17.28 6.69
N VAL A 25 4.07 -17.42 6.42
CA VAL A 25 4.99 -18.23 7.25
C VAL A 25 5.12 -17.61 8.64
N MET A 26 5.26 -16.28 8.74
CA MET A 26 5.32 -15.61 10.03
C MET A 26 4.03 -15.82 10.83
N LEU A 27 2.87 -15.64 10.20
CA LEU A 27 1.56 -15.75 10.85
C LEU A 27 1.22 -17.20 11.24
N GLN A 28 1.35 -18.16 10.32
CA GLN A 28 0.82 -19.52 10.49
C GLN A 28 1.84 -20.55 10.95
N VAL A 29 3.12 -20.39 10.59
CA VAL A 29 4.17 -21.37 10.93
C VAL A 29 4.94 -20.94 12.18
N ILE A 30 5.31 -19.66 12.26
CA ILE A 30 6.04 -19.11 13.42
C ILE A 30 5.06 -18.70 14.53
N GLY A 31 3.80 -18.43 14.21
CA GLY A 31 2.78 -18.01 15.19
C GLY A 31 2.90 -16.54 15.60
N VAL A 32 3.45 -15.68 14.73
CA VAL A 32 3.52 -14.24 14.94
C VAL A 32 2.11 -13.66 14.92
N GLN A 33 1.70 -13.01 16.00
CA GLN A 33 0.36 -12.43 16.11
C GLN A 33 0.17 -11.23 15.17
N TYR A 34 -1.05 -11.04 14.67
CA TYR A 34 -1.43 -9.86 13.89
C TYR A 34 -1.49 -8.62 14.81
N PRO A 35 -0.98 -7.45 14.39
CA PRO A 35 -0.91 -6.27 15.25
C PRO A 35 -2.29 -5.65 15.49
N ASP A 36 -2.64 -5.43 16.75
CA ASP A 36 -3.80 -4.62 17.14
C ASP A 36 -3.43 -3.14 17.24
N ASN A 37 -3.76 -2.41 16.19
CA ASN A 37 -3.44 -0.99 16.04
C ASN A 37 -4.47 -0.05 16.70
N SER A 38 -5.50 -0.58 17.38
CA SER A 38 -6.56 0.22 18.01
C SER A 38 -6.04 1.16 19.10
N GLY A 39 -5.04 0.72 19.87
CA GLY A 39 -4.48 1.44 21.02
C GLY A 39 -3.45 2.52 20.68
N ILE A 40 -3.09 2.70 19.41
CA ILE A 40 -2.00 3.61 19.02
C ILE A 40 -2.44 5.07 19.23
N PRO A 41 -1.58 5.98 19.72
CA PRO A 41 -1.92 7.40 19.79
C PRO A 41 -2.05 8.09 18.42
N LEU A 42 -2.65 9.27 18.40
CA LEU A 42 -2.84 10.05 17.16
C LEU A 42 -1.52 10.44 16.49
N ILE A 43 -0.52 10.88 17.26
CA ILE A 43 0.74 11.43 16.72
C ILE A 43 1.51 10.37 15.90
N PRO A 44 1.78 9.14 16.41
CA PRO A 44 2.41 8.08 15.62
C PRO A 44 1.65 7.76 14.33
N ARG A 45 0.31 7.68 14.39
CA ARG A 45 -0.54 7.42 13.21
C ARG A 45 -0.42 8.54 12.17
N LEU A 46 -0.48 9.80 12.62
CA LEU A 46 -0.36 10.96 11.76
C LEU A 46 1.01 11.00 11.08
N LEU A 47 2.07 10.65 11.81
CA LEU A 47 3.44 10.64 11.29
C LEU A 47 3.64 9.54 10.24
N ASN A 48 3.09 8.34 10.48
CA ASN A 48 3.09 7.25 9.48
C ASN A 48 2.28 7.64 8.23
N LYS A 49 1.09 8.22 8.42
CA LYS A 49 0.24 8.68 7.32
C LYS A 49 0.92 9.78 6.50
N TRP A 50 1.56 10.73 7.17
CA TRP A 50 2.31 11.80 6.52
C TRP A 50 3.44 11.25 5.65
N LEU A 51 4.25 10.33 6.18
CA LEU A 51 5.34 9.75 5.40
C LEU A 51 4.86 8.91 4.23
N SER A 52 3.73 8.22 4.37
CA SER A 52 3.05 7.55 3.27
C SER A 52 2.60 8.52 2.18
N VAL A 53 2.02 9.67 2.56
CA VAL A 53 1.64 10.74 1.61
C VAL A 53 2.88 11.34 0.96
N LEU A 54 3.91 11.66 1.74
CA LEU A 54 5.18 12.19 1.24
C LEU A 54 5.83 11.24 0.24
N ALA A 55 5.83 9.94 0.52
CA ALA A 55 6.37 8.93 -0.39
C ALA A 55 5.60 8.89 -1.72
N LEU A 56 4.28 9.05 -1.69
CA LEU A 56 3.47 9.18 -2.91
C LEU A 56 3.82 10.45 -3.69
N PHE A 57 4.06 11.57 -2.99
CA PHE A 57 4.54 12.82 -3.58
C PHE A 57 5.92 12.64 -4.25
N VAL A 58 6.85 11.96 -3.58
CA VAL A 58 8.17 11.64 -4.12
C VAL A 58 8.04 10.76 -5.36
N PHE A 59 7.20 9.72 -5.32
CA PHE A 59 6.90 8.89 -6.49
C PHE A 59 6.42 9.75 -7.66
N TYR A 60 5.42 10.60 -7.45
CA TYR A 60 4.85 11.40 -8.52
C TYR A 60 5.83 12.46 -9.07
N TYR A 61 6.61 13.08 -8.19
CA TYR A 61 7.68 14.00 -8.58
C TYR A 61 8.69 13.30 -9.51
N LEU A 62 9.09 12.07 -9.20
CA LEU A 62 9.97 11.26 -10.05
C LEU A 62 9.26 10.80 -11.34
N ALA A 63 7.97 10.46 -11.28
CA ALA A 63 7.19 10.01 -12.42
C ALA A 63 6.74 11.16 -13.35
N LYS A 64 6.94 12.43 -12.94
CA LYS A 64 6.37 13.63 -13.57
C LYS A 64 6.61 13.69 -15.08
N GLU A 65 7.81 13.38 -15.57
CA GLU A 65 8.10 13.47 -17.01
C GLU A 65 7.23 12.52 -17.87
N LYS A 66 6.94 11.32 -17.35
CA LYS A 66 6.11 10.35 -18.05
C LYS A 66 4.62 10.64 -17.87
N LEU A 67 4.23 11.17 -16.72
CA LEU A 67 2.83 11.46 -16.38
C LEU A 67 2.35 12.80 -16.95
N SER A 68 3.20 13.81 -17.05
CA SER A 68 2.84 15.16 -17.51
C SER A 68 2.34 15.21 -18.96
N LYS A 69 2.64 14.19 -19.76
CA LYS A 69 2.13 14.02 -21.12
C LYS A 69 0.63 13.65 -21.16
N LYS A 70 0.03 13.36 -20.02
CA LYS A 70 -1.38 12.93 -19.88
C LYS A 70 -2.20 14.05 -19.24
N SER A 71 -3.52 14.01 -19.41
CA SER A 71 -4.43 14.97 -18.74
C SER A 71 -4.40 14.79 -17.22
N ILE A 72 -4.74 15.86 -16.48
CA ILE A 72 -4.83 15.85 -15.01
C ILE A 72 -5.71 14.69 -14.53
N ALA A 73 -6.86 14.46 -15.18
CA ALA A 73 -7.78 13.37 -14.83
C ALA A 73 -7.09 12.00 -14.92
N ILE A 74 -6.36 11.72 -16.01
CA ILE A 74 -5.66 10.44 -16.18
C ILE A 74 -4.52 10.30 -15.16
N GLN A 75 -3.78 11.37 -14.89
CA GLN A 75 -2.73 11.36 -13.88
C GLN A 75 -3.29 11.04 -12.49
N THR A 76 -4.42 11.66 -12.13
CA THR A 76 -5.15 11.40 -10.88
C THR A 76 -5.59 9.96 -10.79
N ILE A 77 -6.19 9.40 -11.85
CA ILE A 77 -6.62 7.99 -11.88
C ILE A 77 -5.42 7.06 -11.71
N ILE A 78 -4.30 7.30 -12.40
CA ILE A 78 -3.10 6.47 -12.27
C ILE A 78 -2.57 6.51 -10.83
N VAL A 79 -2.39 7.70 -10.25
CA VAL A 79 -1.88 7.86 -8.88
C VAL A 79 -2.85 7.25 -7.87
N PHE A 80 -4.15 7.45 -8.06
CA PHE A 80 -5.20 6.84 -7.25
C PHE A 80 -5.10 5.31 -7.28
N CYS A 81 -5.15 4.70 -8.46
CA CYS A 81 -5.06 3.25 -8.60
C CYS A 81 -3.76 2.70 -8.00
N LEU A 82 -2.61 3.30 -8.28
CA LEU A 82 -1.34 2.82 -7.70
C LEU A 82 -1.33 2.91 -6.17
N TYR A 83 -1.84 4.02 -5.63
CA TYR A 83 -1.89 4.19 -4.18
C TYR A 83 -2.84 3.20 -3.52
N THR A 84 -4.05 3.02 -4.07
CA THR A 84 -5.06 2.13 -3.51
C THR A 84 -4.68 0.65 -3.66
N MET A 85 -4.03 0.28 -4.76
CA MET A 85 -3.49 -1.07 -4.99
C MET A 85 -2.33 -1.38 -4.04
N VAL A 86 -1.40 -0.44 -3.82
CA VAL A 86 -0.32 -0.61 -2.83
C VAL A 86 -0.87 -0.64 -1.41
N LYS A 87 -1.92 0.15 -1.10
CA LYS A 87 -2.62 0.08 0.19
C LYS A 87 -3.47 -1.18 0.35
N GLU A 88 -3.72 -1.90 -0.75
CA GLU A 88 -4.56 -3.11 -0.86
C GLU A 88 -6.06 -2.87 -0.64
N VAL A 89 -6.50 -1.63 -0.77
CA VAL A 89 -7.89 -1.22 -0.45
C VAL A 89 -8.79 -1.28 -1.68
N LEU A 90 -8.23 -1.34 -2.89
CA LEU A 90 -9.03 -1.33 -4.11
C LEU A 90 -9.75 -2.67 -4.33
N ILE A 91 -9.04 -3.81 -4.33
CA ILE A 91 -9.67 -5.13 -4.48
C ILE A 91 -9.34 -6.05 -3.31
N ARG A 92 -8.05 -6.25 -3.00
CA ARG A 92 -7.56 -7.32 -2.12
C ARG A 92 -8.24 -7.35 -0.76
N ALA A 93 -8.18 -6.27 0.03
CA ALA A 93 -8.71 -6.28 1.40
C ALA A 93 -10.21 -6.59 1.42
N ASN A 94 -10.98 -5.97 0.53
CA ASN A 94 -12.44 -6.13 0.47
C ASN A 94 -12.83 -7.54 0.00
N LEU A 95 -12.12 -8.06 -1.00
CA LEU A 95 -12.36 -9.42 -1.51
C LEU A 95 -11.97 -10.46 -0.45
N MET A 96 -10.83 -10.28 0.23
CA MET A 96 -10.39 -11.18 1.28
C MET A 96 -11.31 -11.14 2.50
N GLU A 97 -11.85 -9.97 2.87
CA GLU A 97 -12.88 -9.89 3.91
C GLU A 97 -14.11 -10.70 3.48
N GLY A 98 -14.58 -10.56 2.23
CA GLY A 98 -15.66 -11.38 1.68
C GLY A 98 -15.37 -12.89 1.64
N VAL A 99 -14.13 -13.30 1.34
CA VAL A 99 -13.71 -14.72 1.40
C VAL A 99 -13.80 -15.25 2.83
N VAL A 100 -13.36 -14.46 3.82
CA VAL A 100 -13.24 -14.90 5.21
C VAL A 100 -14.58 -14.85 5.95
N THR A 101 -15.49 -13.95 5.58
CA THR A 101 -16.78 -13.75 6.29
C THR A 101 -18.00 -14.14 5.47
N THR A 102 -17.87 -14.36 4.16
CA THR A 102 -18.98 -14.45 3.16
C THR A 102 -19.75 -13.16 2.91
N SER A 103 -19.35 -12.04 3.54
CA SER A 103 -19.92 -10.72 3.25
C SER A 103 -19.30 -10.13 1.99
N TRP A 104 -19.75 -10.53 0.80
CA TRP A 104 -19.11 -10.10 -0.45
C TRP A 104 -19.30 -8.62 -0.78
N ILE A 105 -20.41 -8.01 -0.37
CA ILE A 105 -20.78 -6.63 -0.76
C ILE A 105 -20.40 -5.62 0.32
N PHE A 106 -20.58 -5.98 1.60
CA PHE A 106 -20.42 -5.06 2.72
C PHE A 106 -19.01 -4.43 2.84
N PRO A 107 -17.89 -5.18 2.67
CA PRO A 107 -16.54 -4.62 2.69
C PRO A 107 -16.33 -3.55 1.62
N PHE A 108 -16.88 -3.74 0.43
CA PHE A 108 -16.80 -2.73 -0.63
C PHE A 108 -17.57 -1.45 -0.28
N ILE A 109 -18.77 -1.56 0.31
CA ILE A 109 -19.53 -0.40 0.81
C ILE A 109 -18.70 0.33 1.88
N LYS A 110 -18.13 -0.41 2.83
CA LYS A 110 -17.30 0.13 3.92
C LYS A 110 -16.01 0.80 3.41
N ALA A 111 -15.47 0.36 2.27
CA ALA A 111 -14.26 0.93 1.67
C ALA A 111 -14.50 2.23 0.89
N VAL A 112 -15.75 2.54 0.49
CA VAL A 112 -16.08 3.74 -0.32
C VAL A 112 -15.51 5.04 0.27
N PRO A 113 -15.69 5.36 1.58
CA PRO A 113 -15.17 6.61 2.14
C PRO A 113 -13.65 6.68 2.04
N GLN A 114 -12.96 5.57 2.31
CA GLN A 114 -11.51 5.49 2.22
C GLN A 114 -11.02 5.66 0.78
N LEU A 115 -11.68 5.03 -0.19
CA LEU A 115 -11.38 5.17 -1.62
C LEU A 115 -11.60 6.61 -2.10
N LEU A 116 -12.68 7.27 -1.68
CA LEU A 116 -12.91 8.69 -1.98
C LEU A 116 -11.83 9.58 -1.37
N GLY A 117 -11.43 9.31 -0.12
CA GLY A 117 -10.30 10.01 0.51
C GLY A 117 -8.99 9.85 -0.27
N TYR A 118 -8.73 8.65 -0.80
CA TYR A 118 -7.56 8.38 -1.65
C TYR A 118 -7.65 9.04 -3.03
N LEU A 119 -8.84 9.14 -3.61
CA LEU A 119 -9.06 9.85 -4.87
C LEU A 119 -8.82 11.36 -4.70
N ILE A 120 -9.33 11.94 -3.61
CA ILE A 120 -9.11 13.34 -3.27
C ILE A 120 -7.63 13.62 -3.00
N LEU A 121 -6.95 12.73 -2.27
CA LEU A 121 -5.49 12.79 -2.09
C LEU A 121 -4.75 12.78 -3.43
N ALA A 122 -5.07 11.83 -4.32
CA ALA A 122 -4.43 11.73 -5.63
C ALA A 122 -4.64 13.00 -6.46
N PHE A 123 -5.86 13.55 -6.46
CA PHE A 123 -6.18 14.80 -7.13
C PHE A 123 -5.41 15.98 -6.53
N ALA A 124 -5.43 16.14 -5.21
CA ALA A 124 -4.71 17.19 -4.50
C ALA A 124 -3.20 17.12 -4.78
N LEU A 125 -2.63 15.92 -4.86
CA LEU A 125 -1.23 15.70 -5.20
C LEU A 125 -0.92 16.14 -6.65
N VAL A 126 -1.74 15.72 -7.61
CA VAL A 126 -1.54 16.07 -9.03
C VAL A 126 -1.62 17.58 -9.22
N VAL A 127 -2.60 18.24 -8.60
CA VAL A 127 -2.81 19.69 -8.70
C VAL A 127 -1.74 20.47 -7.93
N SER A 128 -1.41 20.07 -6.71
CA SER A 128 -0.40 20.77 -5.90
C SER A 128 0.99 20.77 -6.54
N ASN A 129 1.30 19.78 -7.37
CA ASN A 129 2.57 19.72 -8.10
C ASN A 129 2.75 20.82 -9.16
N PHE A 130 1.70 21.54 -9.55
CA PHE A 130 1.85 22.76 -10.35
C PHE A 130 2.46 23.91 -9.55
N PHE A 131 2.31 23.90 -8.23
CA PHE A 131 2.81 24.93 -7.32
C PHE A 131 4.17 24.56 -6.69
N ILE A 132 4.61 23.31 -6.86
CA ILE A 132 5.90 22.83 -6.34
C ILE A 132 7.02 23.19 -7.31
N SER A 133 7.86 24.15 -6.91
CA SER A 133 9.09 24.52 -7.59
C SER A 133 10.35 24.00 -6.87
N LYS A 134 10.30 23.85 -5.54
CA LYS A 134 11.44 23.44 -4.71
C LYS A 134 11.15 22.13 -3.96
N LYS A 135 12.19 21.29 -3.77
CA LYS A 135 12.07 19.99 -3.07
C LYS A 135 11.50 20.12 -1.65
N TRP A 136 11.88 21.17 -0.91
CA TRP A 136 11.37 21.43 0.45
C TRP A 136 9.86 21.69 0.49
N GLN A 137 9.26 22.18 -0.60
CA GLN A 137 7.80 22.39 -0.67
C GLN A 137 7.02 21.07 -0.68
N LEU A 138 7.63 19.97 -1.13
CA LEU A 138 7.03 18.63 -1.03
C LEU A 138 6.73 18.28 0.44
N LEU A 139 7.66 18.60 1.36
CA LEU A 139 7.47 18.35 2.78
C LEU A 139 6.31 19.18 3.34
N GLY A 140 6.33 20.49 3.11
CA GLY A 140 5.27 21.38 3.61
C GLY A 140 3.87 21.02 3.08
N ILE A 141 3.76 20.77 1.77
CA ILE A 141 2.49 20.43 1.12
C ILE A 141 2.00 19.04 1.56
N SER A 142 2.88 18.05 1.67
CA SER A 142 2.49 16.72 2.16
C SER A 142 1.99 16.76 3.61
N ILE A 143 2.60 17.57 4.49
CA ILE A 143 2.10 17.79 5.85
C ILE A 143 0.70 18.41 5.79
N LEU A 144 0.54 19.51 5.04
CA LEU A 144 -0.74 20.21 4.92
C LEU A 144 -1.86 19.28 4.44
N ILE A 145 -1.61 18.54 3.35
CA ILE A 145 -2.59 17.58 2.79
C ILE A 145 -2.88 16.46 3.78
N THR A 146 -1.87 15.95 4.48
CA THR A 146 -2.10 14.91 5.50
C THR A 146 -2.98 15.42 6.63
N CYS A 147 -2.74 16.63 7.13
CA CYS A 147 -3.58 17.26 8.16
C CYS A 147 -5.00 17.50 7.65
N LEU A 148 -5.17 18.01 6.43
CA LEU A 148 -6.50 18.20 5.83
C LEU A 148 -7.24 16.85 5.69
N LEU A 149 -6.56 15.80 5.25
CA LEU A 149 -7.13 14.46 5.18
C LEU A 149 -7.57 13.96 6.56
N GLN A 150 -6.71 14.11 7.58
CA GLN A 150 -6.95 13.56 8.92
C GLN A 150 -8.02 14.32 9.70
N PHE A 151 -7.99 15.64 9.67
CA PHE A 151 -8.79 16.48 10.57
C PHE A 151 -10.03 17.08 9.91
N VAL A 152 -10.09 17.14 8.58
CA VAL A 152 -11.21 17.72 7.86
C VAL A 152 -11.93 16.66 7.05
N LEU A 153 -11.21 16.00 6.14
CA LEU A 153 -11.85 15.11 5.17
C LEU A 153 -12.35 13.81 5.79
N GLU A 154 -11.54 13.11 6.57
CA GLU A 154 -11.94 11.85 7.21
C GLU A 154 -13.16 12.01 8.12
N PRO A 155 -13.23 13.00 9.04
CA PRO A 155 -14.43 13.24 9.85
C PRO A 155 -15.68 13.52 9.00
N GLN A 156 -15.56 14.29 7.91
CA GLN A 156 -16.67 14.59 7.02
C GLN A 156 -17.14 13.36 6.26
N LEU A 157 -16.22 12.60 5.67
CA LEU A 157 -16.53 11.36 4.97
C LEU A 157 -17.18 10.35 5.92
N ASN A 158 -16.65 10.18 7.13
CA ASN A 158 -17.25 9.29 8.12
C ASN A 158 -18.65 9.77 8.53
N SER A 159 -18.85 11.07 8.76
CA SER A 159 -20.17 11.61 9.10
C SER A 159 -21.22 11.35 8.00
N ILE A 160 -20.84 11.51 6.74
CA ILE A 160 -21.73 11.30 5.58
C ILE A 160 -22.02 9.81 5.36
N PHE A 161 -20.99 8.96 5.44
CA PHE A 161 -21.09 7.56 5.03
C PHE A 161 -21.43 6.61 6.18
N ASN A 162 -21.16 6.94 7.44
CA ASN A 162 -21.50 6.07 8.58
C ASN A 162 -23.00 5.72 8.63
N PRO A 163 -23.95 6.66 8.41
CA PRO A 163 -25.37 6.31 8.35
C PRO A 163 -25.68 5.28 7.25
N ILE A 164 -25.06 5.44 6.08
CA ILE A 164 -25.22 4.53 4.93
C ILE A 164 -24.62 3.16 5.27
N ILE A 165 -23.39 3.11 5.78
CA ILE A 165 -22.73 1.86 6.17
C ILE A 165 -23.57 1.14 7.23
N SER A 166 -24.10 1.85 8.23
CA SER A 166 -24.96 1.29 9.26
C SER A 166 -26.27 0.73 8.69
N SER A 167 -26.87 1.36 7.68
CA SER A 167 -28.07 0.84 7.03
C SER A 167 -27.85 -0.48 6.29
N TYR A 168 -26.60 -0.78 5.94
CA TYR A 168 -26.20 -2.04 5.29
C TYR A 168 -25.50 -3.01 6.25
N SER A 169 -25.49 -2.74 7.55
CA SER A 169 -24.82 -3.59 8.55
C SER A 169 -25.38 -5.02 8.63
N TYR A 170 -26.62 -5.23 8.20
CA TYR A 170 -27.23 -6.57 8.09
C TYR A 170 -26.55 -7.49 7.06
N LEU A 171 -25.71 -6.94 6.18
CA LEU A 171 -24.88 -7.70 5.23
C LEU A 171 -23.53 -8.13 5.83
N ALA A 172 -23.20 -7.64 7.04
CA ALA A 172 -21.99 -8.03 7.76
C ALA A 172 -22.19 -9.39 8.43
N HIS A 173 -21.22 -10.27 8.24
CA HIS A 173 -21.18 -11.61 8.80
C HIS A 173 -19.86 -11.79 9.56
N ASP A 174 -19.88 -12.70 10.53
CA ASP A 174 -18.68 -13.05 11.28
C ASP A 174 -17.71 -13.88 10.42
N PRO A 175 -16.40 -13.85 10.74
CA PRO A 175 -15.42 -14.75 10.13
C PRO A 175 -15.85 -16.21 10.28
N ILE A 176 -15.81 -16.97 9.18
CA ILE A 176 -16.13 -18.41 9.16
C ILE A 176 -14.88 -19.31 9.10
N TYR A 177 -13.71 -18.71 8.93
CA TYR A 177 -12.42 -19.40 8.94
C TYR A 177 -11.56 -18.91 10.08
N GLU A 178 -10.89 -19.84 10.75
CA GLU A 178 -9.91 -19.57 11.79
C GLU A 178 -8.48 -19.86 11.29
N LEU A 179 -7.49 -19.33 11.99
CA LEU A 179 -6.08 -19.65 11.74
C LEU A 179 -5.74 -21.03 12.34
N PRO A 180 -4.89 -21.84 11.68
CA PRO A 180 -4.23 -21.60 10.40
C PRO A 180 -5.21 -21.74 9.21
N TYR A 181 -5.06 -20.87 8.21
CA TYR A 181 -5.96 -20.89 7.07
C TYR A 181 -5.61 -22.00 6.06
N ASP A 182 -6.64 -22.67 5.56
CA ASP A 182 -6.55 -23.63 4.47
C ASP A 182 -6.55 -22.98 3.08
N TRP A 183 -6.45 -23.82 2.04
CA TRP A 183 -6.45 -23.46 0.61
C TRP A 183 -7.59 -22.51 0.21
N HIS A 184 -8.76 -22.60 0.85
CA HIS A 184 -9.91 -21.74 0.58
C HIS A 184 -9.63 -20.25 0.81
N VAL A 185 -8.75 -19.91 1.74
CA VAL A 185 -8.33 -18.53 2.01
C VAL A 185 -6.96 -18.26 1.40
N LEU A 186 -6.04 -19.23 1.43
CA LEU A 186 -4.68 -19.05 0.90
C LEU A 186 -4.67 -18.79 -0.61
N VAL A 187 -5.45 -19.55 -1.41
CA VAL A 187 -5.47 -19.37 -2.87
C VAL A 187 -5.98 -17.97 -3.25
N PRO A 188 -7.13 -17.49 -2.75
CA PRO A 188 -7.56 -16.10 -2.97
C PRO A 188 -6.56 -15.07 -2.44
N ALA A 189 -5.88 -15.34 -1.32
CA ALA A 189 -4.86 -14.43 -0.79
C ALA A 189 -3.71 -14.24 -1.79
N TYR A 190 -3.15 -15.32 -2.35
CA TYR A 190 -2.11 -15.24 -3.39
C TYR A 190 -2.61 -14.58 -4.68
N LEU A 191 -3.83 -14.91 -5.13
CA LEU A 191 -4.39 -14.32 -6.35
C LEU A 191 -4.62 -12.82 -6.21
N THR A 192 -5.17 -12.38 -5.08
CA THR A 192 -5.41 -10.94 -4.82
C THR A 192 -4.12 -10.19 -4.50
N PHE A 193 -3.08 -10.86 -3.99
CA PHE A 193 -1.75 -10.28 -3.81
C PHE A 193 -1.09 -9.83 -5.12
N ALA A 194 -1.57 -10.32 -6.26
CA ALA A 194 -1.19 -9.80 -7.57
C ALA A 194 -1.36 -8.27 -7.64
N GLU A 195 -2.37 -7.71 -6.98
CA GLU A 195 -2.71 -6.28 -7.01
C GLU A 195 -1.54 -5.38 -6.56
N PRO A 196 -1.03 -5.47 -5.32
CA PRO A 196 0.12 -4.64 -4.90
C PRO A 196 1.38 -4.92 -5.71
N VAL A 197 1.56 -6.15 -6.23
CA VAL A 197 2.72 -6.49 -7.08
C VAL A 197 2.63 -5.81 -8.45
N ILE A 198 1.46 -5.80 -9.09
CA ILE A 198 1.24 -5.06 -10.34
C ILE A 198 1.54 -3.57 -10.13
N ALA A 199 1.02 -3.00 -9.04
CA ALA A 199 1.28 -1.60 -8.72
C ALA A 199 2.78 -1.33 -8.52
N ALA A 200 3.50 -2.24 -7.86
CA ALA A 200 4.95 -2.16 -7.74
C ALA A 200 5.66 -2.13 -9.10
N PHE A 201 5.32 -3.04 -10.02
CA PHE A 201 5.93 -3.05 -11.37
C PHE A 201 5.65 -1.76 -12.13
N VAL A 202 4.44 -1.22 -12.02
CA VAL A 202 4.07 0.04 -12.67
C VAL A 202 4.82 1.22 -12.03
N ILE A 203 4.96 1.26 -10.71
CA ILE A 203 5.78 2.26 -10.01
C ILE A 203 7.22 2.22 -10.52
N VAL A 204 7.84 1.02 -10.56
CA VAL A 204 9.20 0.85 -11.08
C VAL A 204 9.31 1.33 -12.52
N TYR A 205 8.35 0.95 -13.38
CA TYR A 205 8.32 1.43 -14.76
C TYR A 205 8.35 2.96 -14.84
N TYR A 206 7.63 3.67 -13.98
CA TYR A 206 7.58 5.12 -14.00
C TYR A 206 8.88 5.78 -13.55
N ILE A 207 9.52 5.28 -12.49
CA ILE A 207 10.59 6.02 -11.80
C ILE A 207 12.01 5.49 -12.06
N TRP A 208 12.17 4.28 -12.61
CA TRP A 208 13.49 3.62 -12.69
C TRP A 208 14.59 4.44 -13.38
N GLU A 209 14.27 5.12 -14.49
CA GLU A 209 15.24 5.95 -15.24
C GLU A 209 15.59 7.25 -14.50
N LYS A 210 14.77 7.65 -13.51
CA LYS A 210 14.94 8.89 -12.75
C LYS A 210 15.69 8.72 -11.45
N LEU A 211 15.90 7.48 -11.02
CA LEU A 211 16.76 7.19 -9.89
C LEU A 211 18.22 7.27 -10.33
N ASP A 212 19.04 7.99 -9.58
CA ASP A 212 20.49 8.03 -9.78
C ASP A 212 21.17 6.85 -9.07
N GLY A 213 22.41 6.54 -9.47
CA GLY A 213 23.25 5.55 -8.81
C GLY A 213 23.23 4.14 -9.42
N LYS A 214 23.90 3.21 -8.72
CA LYS A 214 24.08 1.81 -9.13
C LYS A 214 22.76 1.04 -9.03
N ALA A 215 22.61 -0.03 -9.81
CA ALA A 215 21.38 -0.82 -9.85
C ALA A 215 20.90 -1.29 -8.46
N TRP A 216 21.81 -1.72 -7.59
CA TRP A 216 21.47 -2.15 -6.23
C TRP A 216 20.92 -1.01 -5.35
N GLN A 217 21.41 0.22 -5.53
CA GLN A 217 20.90 1.39 -4.81
C GLN A 217 19.47 1.70 -5.24
N LYS A 218 19.19 1.63 -6.54
CA LYS A 218 17.82 1.79 -7.09
C LYS A 218 16.87 0.75 -6.51
N ILE A 219 17.31 -0.51 -6.45
CA ILE A 219 16.52 -1.63 -5.89
C ILE A 219 16.15 -1.35 -4.43
N ILE A 220 17.11 -0.95 -3.60
CA ILE A 220 16.86 -0.63 -2.18
C ILE A 220 15.92 0.57 -2.06
N LEU A 221 16.17 1.64 -2.81
CA LEU A 221 15.34 2.86 -2.78
C LEU A 221 13.89 2.56 -3.15
N ILE A 222 13.65 1.70 -4.14
CA ILE A 222 12.29 1.30 -4.51
C ILE A 222 11.65 0.45 -3.41
N GLY A 223 12.39 -0.49 -2.82
CA GLY A 223 11.92 -1.28 -1.67
C GLY A 223 11.42 -0.37 -0.55
N ILE A 224 12.26 0.59 -0.15
CA ILE A 224 11.92 1.59 0.89
C ILE A 224 10.70 2.43 0.46
N LEU A 225 10.67 2.91 -0.79
CA LEU A 225 9.57 3.71 -1.31
C LEU A 225 8.24 2.96 -1.24
N ILE A 226 8.20 1.69 -1.63
CA ILE A 226 6.98 0.87 -1.57
C ILE A 226 6.54 0.63 -0.12
N CYS A 227 7.46 0.32 0.79
CA CYS A 227 7.14 0.20 2.22
C CYS A 227 6.58 1.50 2.79
N LEU A 228 7.14 2.65 2.40
CA LEU A 228 6.66 3.97 2.83
C LEU A 228 5.27 4.27 2.25
N ILE A 229 5.03 4.04 0.96
CA ILE A 229 3.71 4.22 0.34
C ILE A 229 2.68 3.30 1.01
N LYS A 230 3.02 2.05 1.28
CA LYS A 230 2.14 1.13 2.04
C LYS A 230 1.95 1.60 3.49
N GLY A 231 2.91 2.32 4.06
CA GLY A 231 2.87 2.81 5.44
C GLY A 231 3.26 1.75 6.46
N MET A 232 4.16 0.84 6.08
CA MET A 232 4.59 -0.31 6.89
C MET A 232 6.06 -0.25 7.30
N LEU A 233 6.79 0.81 6.92
CA LEU A 233 8.20 0.95 7.34
C LEU A 233 8.34 1.47 8.78
N LEU A 234 7.56 2.49 9.14
CA LEU A 234 7.64 3.13 10.45
C LEU A 234 6.89 2.44 11.59
N PRO A 235 5.78 1.70 11.38
CA PRO A 235 5.08 1.00 12.45
C PRO A 235 6.00 0.15 13.36
N VAL A 236 7.01 -0.51 12.80
CA VAL A 236 8.01 -1.28 13.57
C VAL A 236 8.70 -0.44 14.67
N PHE A 237 8.89 0.85 14.45
CA PHE A 237 9.52 1.75 15.43
C PHE A 237 8.49 2.57 16.21
N LEU A 238 7.43 3.02 15.55
CA LEU A 238 6.46 3.96 16.11
C LEU A 238 5.31 3.27 16.85
N PHE A 239 4.91 2.07 16.43
CA PHE A 239 3.69 1.41 16.91
C PHE A 239 4.02 0.31 17.92
N THR A 240 5.15 -0.37 17.75
CA THR A 240 5.68 -1.40 18.67
C THR A 240 5.56 -1.04 20.16
N PRO A 241 5.87 0.19 20.63
CA PRO A 241 5.75 0.53 22.05
C PRO A 241 4.32 0.57 22.59
N TYR A 242 3.31 0.61 21.71
CA TYR A 242 1.89 0.73 22.04
C TYR A 242 1.11 -0.57 21.84
N LEU A 243 1.73 -1.59 21.26
CA LEU A 243 1.10 -2.90 21.09
C LEU A 243 1.00 -3.61 22.44
N LYS A 244 -0.13 -4.29 22.69
CA LYS A 244 -0.37 -5.09 23.90
C LYS A 244 0.34 -6.45 23.85
N LEU A 245 1.61 -6.45 23.43
CA LEU A 245 2.46 -7.62 23.26
C LEU A 245 3.80 -7.39 23.98
N ASN A 246 4.54 -8.47 24.24
CA ASN A 246 5.94 -8.30 24.64
C ASN A 246 6.73 -7.66 23.49
N PHE A 247 7.84 -6.96 23.81
CA PHE A 247 8.57 -6.15 22.83
C PHE A 247 9.03 -6.94 21.58
N ILE A 248 9.51 -8.17 21.76
CA ILE A 248 9.97 -9.01 20.64
C ILE A 248 8.79 -9.43 19.76
N ALA A 249 7.68 -9.85 20.38
CA ALA A 249 6.46 -10.22 19.67
C ALA A 249 5.84 -9.00 18.95
N ALA A 250 5.88 -7.82 19.55
CA ALA A 250 5.44 -6.57 18.94
C ALA A 250 6.28 -6.22 17.69
N ILE A 251 7.61 -6.33 17.78
CA ILE A 251 8.50 -6.14 16.61
C ILE A 251 8.17 -7.16 15.53
N ALA A 252 8.07 -8.45 15.89
CA ALA A 252 7.76 -9.51 14.93
C ALA A 252 6.40 -9.26 14.24
N SER A 253 5.41 -8.80 15.01
CA SER A 253 4.06 -8.50 14.55
C SER A 253 4.04 -7.38 13.50
N GLU A 254 4.82 -6.32 13.69
CA GLU A 254 4.90 -5.22 12.72
C GLU A 254 5.81 -5.56 11.52
N ILE A 255 6.96 -6.21 11.78
CA ILE A 255 7.99 -6.44 10.77
C ILE A 255 7.53 -7.40 9.67
N GLN A 256 6.54 -8.26 9.93
CA GLN A 256 6.00 -9.17 8.90
C GLN A 256 5.48 -8.41 7.67
N PHE A 257 4.76 -7.30 7.87
CA PHE A 257 4.24 -6.47 6.77
C PHE A 257 5.34 -5.63 6.14
N THR A 258 6.31 -5.17 6.94
CA THR A 258 7.49 -4.47 6.41
C THR A 258 8.26 -5.37 5.46
N LEU A 259 8.56 -6.61 5.88
CA LEU A 259 9.33 -7.57 5.09
C LEU A 259 8.56 -8.01 3.84
N GLU A 260 7.25 -8.26 3.95
CA GLU A 260 6.38 -8.55 2.79
C GLU A 260 6.51 -7.45 1.72
N PHE A 261 6.27 -6.19 2.08
CA PHE A 261 6.30 -5.08 1.12
C PHE A 261 7.72 -4.69 0.68
N LEU A 262 8.71 -4.91 1.53
CA LEU A 262 10.11 -4.71 1.16
C LEU A 262 10.51 -5.74 0.10
N ALA A 263 10.11 -7.01 0.28
CA ALA A 263 10.29 -8.04 -0.72
C ALA A 263 9.56 -7.72 -2.02
N VAL A 264 8.32 -7.20 -1.96
CA VAL A 264 7.59 -6.72 -3.16
C VAL A 264 8.43 -5.72 -3.94
N GLY A 265 8.95 -4.67 -3.29
CA GLY A 265 9.73 -3.65 -3.99
C GLY A 265 11.12 -4.11 -4.45
N ILE A 266 11.82 -4.91 -3.64
CA ILE A 266 13.14 -5.42 -3.99
C ILE A 266 13.05 -6.42 -5.15
N LEU A 267 12.20 -7.45 -5.06
CA LEU A 267 12.08 -8.48 -6.09
C LEU A 267 11.62 -7.89 -7.42
N THR A 268 10.58 -7.05 -7.39
CA THR A 268 10.10 -6.32 -8.57
C THR A 268 11.24 -5.54 -9.24
N SER A 269 12.05 -4.82 -8.46
CA SER A 269 13.17 -4.04 -8.97
C SER A 269 14.32 -4.89 -9.51
N ILE A 270 14.59 -6.04 -8.89
CA ILE A 270 15.59 -7.02 -9.37
C ILE A 270 15.18 -7.54 -10.74
N PHE A 271 13.93 -8.00 -10.89
CA PHE A 271 13.43 -8.51 -12.16
C PHE A 271 13.36 -7.42 -13.23
N TRP A 272 13.01 -6.19 -12.83
CA TRP A 272 13.09 -5.04 -13.73
C TRP A 272 14.51 -4.80 -14.24
N ALA A 273 15.49 -4.73 -13.33
CA ALA A 273 16.90 -4.54 -13.68
C ALA A 273 17.42 -5.67 -14.57
N TRP A 274 17.06 -6.92 -14.27
CA TRP A 274 17.45 -8.08 -15.06
C TRP A 274 16.87 -8.03 -16.48
N SER A 275 15.60 -7.65 -16.61
CA SER A 275 14.92 -7.52 -17.90
C SER A 275 15.53 -6.46 -18.82
N ARG A 276 16.30 -5.50 -18.27
CA ARG A 276 16.99 -4.46 -19.04
C ARG A 276 18.40 -4.85 -19.50
N LYS A 277 19.02 -5.85 -18.87
CA LYS A 277 20.35 -6.33 -19.25
C LYS A 277 20.32 -7.33 -20.42
N LYS A 278 19.14 -7.71 -20.91
CA LYS A 278 18.91 -8.69 -21.99
C LYS A 278 17.99 -8.11 -23.06
#